data_AF-A0A7K3EXM3-F1
#
_entry.id   AF-A0A7K3EXM3-F1
#
_cell.length_a   1.000
_cell.length_b   1.000
_cell.length_c   1.000
_cell.angle_alpha   90.00
_cell.angle_beta   90.00
_cell.angle_gamma   90.00
#
_symmetry.space_group_name_H-M   'P 1'
#
loop_
_entity.id
_entity.type
_entity.pdbx_description
1 polymer ?
#
loop_
_entity_poly.entity_id
_entity_poly.type
_entity_poly.pdbx_seq_one_letter_code
_entity_poly.pdbx_strand_id
1 'polypeptide(L)'
;MTKPLAGLFRARQKDAAGPALYARGLRLCGEHLAGEGDASGGPQVRLTRAIGAFAAALDSPSADPFDALLQVGERALETGGERGLGLALGLAESSAAIRQRSKGAWRLRGLALDGLGRGDEALPCYERYATLLGDAPAAPEVARRMDTLRRRRACLDEAVALFPERGAGLAALLAGPTATTAAVEPRFAAFVRERLAEHGPGDPAVRRLLELYGRHRRLVEQSAVPDPLLGGTVPVGVSGLRGLVAGRTVCVVSNAGDVAAGSLGAEIDAYDLVVRCDGYRLRAEGTGERIGLHAVTLRGAAPWAEPAWARPAGVRLVFG
;
A
#
# COMPACT_ATOMS: atom_id res chain seq x y z
N MET A 1 -12.16 -46.94 27.39
CA MET A 1 -11.72 -45.53 27.27
C MET A 1 -10.23 -45.49 26.92
N THR A 2 -9.87 -45.38 25.64
CA THR A 2 -8.47 -45.44 25.18
C THR A 2 -8.19 -44.29 24.20
N LYS A 3 -8.14 -43.06 24.72
CA LYS A 3 -7.49 -41.93 24.04
C LYS A 3 -6.77 -41.04 25.07
N PRO A 4 -5.50 -41.33 25.44
CA PRO A 4 -4.65 -40.24 25.90
C PRO A 4 -3.24 -40.18 25.27
N LEU A 5 -2.81 -41.15 24.44
CA LEU A 5 -1.42 -41.15 23.96
C LEU A 5 -1.19 -40.29 22.70
N ALA A 6 -2.17 -40.15 21.81
CA ALA A 6 -2.02 -39.39 20.56
C ALA A 6 -1.75 -37.88 20.77
N GLY A 7 -2.23 -37.30 21.87
CA GLY A 7 -1.99 -35.89 22.22
C GLY A 7 -0.56 -35.64 22.71
N LEU A 8 0.00 -36.57 23.48
CA LEU A 8 1.37 -36.52 24.00
C LEU A 8 2.42 -36.63 22.89
N PHE A 9 2.20 -37.48 21.88
CA PHE A 9 3.11 -37.57 20.73
C PHE A 9 3.11 -36.30 19.85
N ARG A 10 1.95 -35.68 19.63
CA ARG A 10 1.86 -34.39 18.90
C ARG A 10 2.51 -33.22 19.64
N ALA A 11 2.37 -33.17 20.97
CA ALA A 11 3.02 -32.14 21.78
C ALA A 11 4.55 -32.31 21.76
N ARG A 12 5.04 -33.54 21.95
CA ARG A 12 6.49 -33.85 21.95
C ARG A 12 7.15 -33.66 20.58
N GLN A 13 6.43 -33.91 19.48
CA GLN A 13 6.90 -33.58 18.11
C GLN A 13 6.94 -32.08 17.85
N LYS A 14 5.99 -31.29 18.38
CA LYS A 14 5.98 -29.83 18.23
C LYS A 14 7.16 -29.18 18.98
N ASP A 15 7.48 -29.66 20.17
CA ASP A 15 8.64 -29.17 20.94
C ASP A 15 9.99 -29.54 20.28
N ALA A 16 10.07 -30.70 19.60
CA ALA A 16 11.27 -31.11 18.87
C ALA A 16 11.46 -30.36 17.52
N ALA A 17 10.38 -29.85 16.92
CA ALA A 17 10.43 -29.16 15.62
C ALA A 17 10.87 -27.68 15.73
N GLY A 18 10.68 -27.05 16.88
CA GLY A 18 11.05 -25.64 17.13
C GLY A 18 12.53 -25.35 16.84
N PRO A 19 13.49 -26.09 17.43
CA PRO A 19 14.91 -25.91 17.17
C PRO A 19 15.30 -26.02 15.69
N ALA A 20 14.70 -26.97 14.95
CA ALA A 20 14.96 -27.13 13.52
C ALA A 20 14.44 -25.96 12.68
N LEU A 21 13.30 -25.38 13.05
CA LEU A 21 12.72 -24.21 12.39
C LEU A 21 13.51 -22.93 12.66
N TYR A 22 14.05 -22.77 13.87
CA TYR A 22 14.99 -21.70 14.18
C TYR A 22 16.31 -21.85 13.42
N ALA A 23 16.87 -23.06 13.38
CA ALA A 23 18.07 -23.34 12.59
C ALA A 23 17.85 -23.07 11.09
N ARG A 24 16.66 -23.38 10.55
CA ARG A 24 16.28 -22.99 9.19
C ARG A 24 16.26 -21.46 9.04
N GLY A 25 15.67 -20.74 9.99
CA GLY A 25 15.66 -19.27 9.98
C GLY A 25 17.07 -18.68 9.94
N LEU A 26 17.98 -19.21 10.76
CA LEU A 26 19.37 -18.76 10.80
C LEU A 26 20.12 -19.05 9.48
N ARG A 27 19.89 -20.23 8.87
CA ARG A 27 20.46 -20.55 7.55
C ARG A 27 20.00 -19.57 6.47
N LEU A 28 18.69 -19.26 6.41
CA LEU A 28 18.16 -18.28 5.46
C LEU A 28 18.80 -16.89 5.66
N CYS A 29 19.04 -16.48 6.90
CA CYS A 29 19.75 -15.23 7.20
C CYS A 29 21.19 -15.26 6.67
N GLY A 30 21.91 -16.37 6.88
CA GLY A 30 23.27 -16.55 6.37
C GLY A 30 23.34 -16.56 4.84
N GLU A 31 22.42 -17.26 4.17
CA GLU A 31 22.30 -17.29 2.70
C GLU A 31 22.01 -15.89 2.13
N HIS A 32 21.17 -15.11 2.80
CA HIS A 32 20.88 -13.74 2.42
C HIS A 32 22.13 -12.85 2.53
N LEU A 33 22.83 -12.90 3.67
CA LEU A 33 24.07 -12.13 3.89
C LEU A 33 25.20 -12.54 2.93
N ALA A 34 25.31 -13.83 2.59
CA ALA A 34 26.31 -14.31 1.64
C ALA A 34 26.02 -13.89 0.18
N GLY A 35 24.74 -13.66 -0.14
CA GLY A 35 24.30 -13.18 -1.44
C GLY A 35 24.27 -11.66 -1.59
N GLU A 36 24.62 -10.91 -0.54
CA GLU A 36 24.71 -9.46 -0.53
C GLU A 36 26.05 -8.96 -1.06
N GLY A 37 26.03 -7.91 -1.88
CA GLY A 37 27.23 -7.16 -2.25
C GLY A 37 27.56 -6.06 -1.22
N ASP A 38 28.52 -5.19 -1.50
CA ASP A 38 28.94 -4.05 -0.64
C ASP A 38 27.88 -2.95 -0.43
N ALA A 39 26.60 -3.22 -0.75
CA ALA A 39 25.52 -2.26 -0.65
C ALA A 39 25.17 -1.92 0.81
N SER A 40 25.71 -0.82 1.30
CA SER A 40 25.53 -0.34 2.68
C SER A 40 24.38 0.69 2.77
N GLY A 41 23.14 0.19 2.73
CA GLY A 41 21.93 0.99 2.96
C GLY A 41 21.47 0.99 4.43
N GLY A 42 20.78 2.05 4.86
CA GLY A 42 20.20 2.14 6.22
C GLY A 42 19.27 0.96 6.61
N PRO A 43 18.37 0.49 5.73
CA PRO A 43 17.58 -0.73 5.98
C PRO A 43 18.44 -1.98 6.14
N GLN A 44 19.50 -2.11 5.36
CA GLN A 44 20.40 -3.27 5.39
C GLN A 44 21.17 -3.36 6.71
N VAL A 45 21.68 -2.24 7.21
CA VAL A 45 22.33 -2.17 8.52
C VAL A 45 21.38 -2.61 9.65
N ARG A 46 20.10 -2.22 9.58
CA ARG A 46 19.09 -2.65 10.56
C ARG A 46 18.80 -4.14 10.47
N LEU A 47 18.74 -4.70 9.24
CA LEU A 47 18.58 -6.13 9.02
C LEU A 47 19.76 -6.93 9.60
N THR A 48 21.00 -6.55 9.28
CA THR A 48 22.20 -7.21 9.81
C THR A 48 22.24 -7.18 11.34
N ARG A 49 21.88 -6.05 11.97
CA ARG A 49 21.76 -5.96 13.43
C ARG A 49 20.69 -6.90 13.98
N ALA A 50 19.52 -6.97 13.34
CA ALA A 50 18.45 -7.87 13.76
C ALA A 50 18.88 -9.35 13.65
N ILE A 51 19.61 -9.72 12.59
CA ILE A 51 20.16 -11.07 12.43
C ILE A 51 21.13 -11.40 13.57
N GLY A 52 22.02 -10.47 13.92
CA GLY A 52 22.92 -10.65 15.07
C GLY A 52 22.19 -10.82 16.39
N ALA A 53 21.13 -10.03 16.63
CA ALA A 53 20.30 -10.18 17.83
C ALA A 53 19.56 -11.53 17.87
N PHE A 54 19.07 -12.00 16.72
CA PHE A 54 18.45 -13.32 16.61
C PHE A 54 19.45 -14.45 16.88
N ALA A 55 20.67 -14.37 16.32
CA ALA A 55 21.72 -15.35 16.61
C ALA A 55 22.06 -15.40 18.11
N ALA A 56 22.27 -14.23 18.74
CA ALA A 56 22.53 -14.15 20.18
C ALA A 56 21.37 -14.70 21.04
N ALA A 57 20.12 -14.52 20.59
CA ALA A 57 18.95 -15.08 21.28
C ALA A 57 18.87 -16.61 21.18
N LEU A 58 19.42 -17.23 20.13
CA LEU A 58 19.50 -18.69 20.01
C LEU A 58 20.53 -19.29 20.96
N ASP A 59 21.60 -18.56 21.25
CA ASP A 59 22.68 -19.01 22.15
C ASP A 59 22.37 -18.74 23.64
N SER A 60 21.33 -17.94 23.93
CA SER A 60 20.93 -17.61 25.29
C SER A 60 19.83 -18.55 25.81
N PRO A 61 20.07 -19.36 26.86
CA PRO A 61 19.09 -20.33 27.36
C PRO A 61 17.78 -19.72 27.89
N SER A 62 17.81 -18.44 28.27
CA SER A 62 16.66 -17.72 28.84
C SER A 62 15.92 -16.83 27.83
N ALA A 63 16.45 -16.64 26.63
CA ALA A 63 15.83 -15.79 25.63
C ALA A 63 14.77 -16.56 24.83
N ASP A 64 13.67 -15.89 24.49
CA ASP A 64 12.73 -16.39 23.49
C ASP A 64 13.14 -15.87 22.10
N PRO A 65 13.73 -16.71 21.23
CA PRO A 65 14.23 -16.27 19.93
C PRO A 65 13.12 -15.95 18.93
N PHE A 66 11.85 -16.23 19.27
CA PHE A 66 10.72 -16.00 18.38
C PHE A 66 10.51 -14.53 18.00
N ASP A 67 10.58 -13.62 18.96
CA ASP A 67 10.38 -12.20 18.69
C ASP A 67 11.53 -11.63 17.87
N ALA A 68 12.76 -12.08 18.15
CA ALA A 68 13.92 -11.75 17.33
C ALA A 68 13.79 -12.29 15.90
N LEU A 69 13.28 -13.51 15.70
CA LEU A 69 12.99 -14.08 14.38
C LEU A 69 11.97 -13.23 13.59
N LEU A 70 10.88 -12.82 14.23
CA LEU A 70 9.90 -11.91 13.62
C LEU A 70 10.53 -10.57 13.27
N GLN A 71 11.35 -10.02 14.17
CA GLN A 71 12.04 -8.76 13.96
C GLN A 71 12.97 -8.79 12.74
N VAL A 72 13.69 -9.90 12.51
CA VAL A 72 14.49 -10.09 11.29
C VAL A 72 13.59 -10.05 10.06
N GLY A 73 12.48 -10.80 10.08
CA GLY A 73 11.52 -10.80 8.97
C GLY A 73 10.97 -9.41 8.65
N GLU A 74 10.63 -8.62 9.67
CA GLU A 74 10.17 -7.25 9.48
C GLU A 74 11.26 -6.34 8.88
N ARG A 75 12.51 -6.48 9.33
CA ARG A 75 13.63 -5.73 8.72
C ARG A 75 13.87 -6.15 7.27
N ALA A 76 13.70 -7.43 6.96
CA ALA A 76 13.83 -7.95 5.59
C ALA A 76 12.71 -7.44 4.66
N LEU A 77 11.53 -7.07 5.18
CA LEU A 77 10.54 -6.34 4.40
C LEU A 77 10.98 -4.91 4.06
N GLU A 78 11.68 -4.23 4.98
CA GLU A 78 12.16 -2.85 4.78
C GLU A 78 13.24 -2.75 3.70
N THR A 79 14.07 -3.80 3.55
CA THR A 79 15.07 -3.85 2.47
C THR A 79 14.39 -3.99 1.10
N GLY A 80 13.19 -4.57 1.07
CA GLY A 80 12.45 -4.83 -0.16
C GLY A 80 13.23 -5.74 -1.11
N GLY A 81 12.91 -5.64 -2.40
CA GLY A 81 13.50 -6.47 -3.45
C GLY A 81 13.19 -7.96 -3.30
N GLU A 82 13.49 -8.73 -4.34
CA GLU A 82 13.15 -10.16 -4.36
C GLU A 82 13.85 -10.94 -3.23
N ARG A 83 15.12 -10.62 -2.94
CA ARG A 83 15.90 -11.30 -1.89
C ARG A 83 15.39 -10.98 -0.47
N GLY A 84 15.11 -9.71 -0.17
CA GLY A 84 14.61 -9.30 1.14
C GLY A 84 13.21 -9.84 1.40
N LEU A 85 12.32 -9.72 0.41
CA LEU A 85 10.98 -10.29 0.48
C LEU A 85 11.00 -11.82 0.56
N GLY A 86 11.91 -12.48 -0.16
CA GLY A 86 12.13 -13.93 -0.08
C GLY A 86 12.60 -14.38 1.31
N LEU A 87 13.56 -13.66 1.92
CA LEU A 87 13.97 -13.89 3.30
C LEU A 87 12.79 -13.69 4.26
N ALA A 88 12.07 -12.58 4.16
CA ALA A 88 10.91 -12.30 5.00
C ALA A 88 9.86 -13.42 4.93
N LEU A 89 9.56 -13.92 3.73
CA LEU A 89 8.64 -15.04 3.53
C LEU A 89 9.13 -16.32 4.20
N GLY A 90 10.40 -16.68 4.00
CA GLY A 90 10.99 -17.88 4.61
C GLY A 90 10.98 -17.82 6.14
N LEU A 91 11.23 -16.66 6.74
CA LEU A 91 11.15 -16.46 8.19
C LEU A 91 9.71 -16.46 8.70
N ALA A 92 8.78 -15.88 7.95
CA ALA A 92 7.35 -15.92 8.28
C ALA A 92 6.80 -17.36 8.28
N GLU A 93 7.25 -18.18 7.33
CA GLU A 93 6.98 -19.61 7.24
C GLU A 93 7.43 -20.37 8.49
N SER A 94 8.71 -20.20 8.86
CA SER A 94 9.24 -20.78 10.09
C SER A 94 8.45 -20.30 11.31
N SER A 95 8.16 -19.00 11.39
CA SER A 95 7.43 -18.39 12.51
C SER A 95 6.01 -18.93 12.64
N ALA A 96 5.27 -19.06 11.54
CA ALA A 96 3.91 -19.60 11.54
C ALA A 96 3.88 -21.09 11.89
N ALA A 97 4.94 -21.83 11.55
CA ALA A 97 5.11 -23.23 11.93
C ALA A 97 5.42 -23.38 13.43
N ILE A 98 6.28 -22.51 13.99
CA ILE A 98 6.60 -22.49 15.42
C ILE A 98 5.35 -22.08 16.24
N ARG A 99 4.72 -20.94 15.91
CA ARG A 99 3.54 -20.40 16.60
C ARG A 99 2.38 -20.16 15.64
N GLN A 100 1.53 -21.16 15.51
CA GLN A 100 0.36 -21.14 14.60
C GLN A 100 -0.67 -20.03 14.92
N ARG A 101 -0.69 -19.53 16.16
CA ARG A 101 -1.57 -18.44 16.61
C ARG A 101 -0.86 -17.08 16.68
N SER A 102 0.35 -16.96 16.14
CA SER A 102 1.06 -15.68 16.11
C SER A 102 0.46 -14.75 15.05
N LYS A 103 -0.15 -13.66 15.51
CA LYS A 103 -0.66 -12.58 14.64
C LYS A 103 0.47 -11.99 13.79
N GLY A 104 1.63 -11.73 14.42
CA GLY A 104 2.81 -11.19 13.76
C GLY A 104 3.31 -12.08 12.62
N ALA A 105 3.35 -13.40 12.82
CA ALA A 105 3.78 -14.34 11.78
C ALA A 105 2.86 -14.34 10.55
N TRP A 106 1.53 -14.37 10.76
CA TRP A 106 0.57 -14.34 9.66
C TRP A 106 0.55 -12.99 8.93
N ARG A 107 0.68 -11.87 9.67
CA ARG A 107 0.85 -10.55 9.06
C ARG A 107 2.12 -10.50 8.21
N LEU A 108 3.27 -10.88 8.78
CA LEU A 108 4.56 -10.89 8.08
C LEU A 108 4.51 -11.74 6.81
N ARG A 109 3.89 -12.93 6.86
CA ARG A 109 3.72 -13.80 5.70
C ARG A 109 2.91 -13.12 4.59
N GLY A 110 1.78 -12.52 4.95
CA GLY A 110 0.93 -11.81 3.99
C GLY A 110 1.67 -10.65 3.33
N LEU A 111 2.40 -9.86 4.12
CA LEU A 111 3.21 -8.73 3.62
C LEU A 111 4.29 -9.17 2.63
N ALA A 112 5.01 -10.25 2.94
CA ALA A 112 6.06 -10.77 2.07
C ALA A 112 5.48 -11.30 0.75
N LEU A 113 4.38 -12.06 0.80
CA LEU A 113 3.71 -12.59 -0.40
C LEU A 113 3.15 -11.48 -1.28
N ASP A 114 2.51 -10.47 -0.67
CA ASP A 114 1.97 -9.30 -1.37
C ASP A 114 3.10 -8.51 -2.06
N GLY A 115 4.22 -8.28 -1.37
CA GLY A 115 5.41 -7.66 -1.95
C GLY A 115 6.02 -8.45 -3.12
N LEU A 116 5.96 -9.78 -3.07
CA LEU A 116 6.37 -10.67 -4.18
C LEU A 116 5.31 -10.74 -5.31
N GLY A 117 4.21 -10.00 -5.19
CA GLY A 117 3.12 -10.00 -6.14
C GLY A 117 2.26 -11.26 -6.12
N ARG A 118 2.39 -12.12 -5.11
CA ARG A 118 1.63 -13.37 -4.89
C ARG A 118 0.35 -13.10 -4.10
N GLY A 119 -0.53 -12.27 -4.67
CA GLY A 119 -1.71 -11.74 -4.00
C GLY A 119 -2.69 -12.79 -3.48
N ASP A 120 -2.88 -13.89 -4.22
CA ASP A 120 -3.84 -14.93 -3.86
C ASP A 120 -3.40 -15.77 -2.67
N GLU A 121 -2.10 -15.88 -2.43
CA GLU A 121 -1.57 -16.52 -1.24
C GLU A 121 -1.49 -15.53 -0.06
N ALA A 122 -1.29 -14.24 -0.36
CA ALA A 122 -1.27 -13.19 0.65
C ALA A 122 -2.65 -13.00 1.31
N LEU A 123 -3.74 -13.06 0.53
CA LEU A 123 -5.08 -12.79 1.03
C LEU A 123 -5.53 -13.75 2.15
N PRO A 124 -5.41 -15.09 2.03
CA PRO A 124 -5.68 -16.02 3.14
C PRO A 124 -4.81 -15.79 4.38
N CYS A 125 -3.57 -15.32 4.20
CA CYS A 125 -2.70 -15.00 5.33
C CYS A 125 -3.23 -13.80 6.12
N TYR A 126 -3.69 -12.76 5.43
CA TYR A 126 -4.32 -11.60 6.06
C TYR A 126 -5.67 -11.94 6.71
N GLU A 127 -6.48 -12.79 6.07
CA GLU A 127 -7.75 -13.26 6.65
C GLU A 127 -7.51 -14.07 7.94
N ARG A 128 -6.47 -14.89 7.96
CA ARG A 128 -6.06 -15.61 9.18
C ARG A 128 -5.54 -14.67 10.26
N TYR A 129 -4.76 -13.64 9.89
CA TYR A 129 -4.35 -12.58 10.81
C TYR A 129 -5.57 -11.87 11.42
N ALA A 130 -6.55 -11.49 10.60
CA ALA A 130 -7.79 -10.85 11.04
C ALA A 130 -8.61 -11.77 11.98
N THR A 131 -8.70 -13.06 11.64
CA THR A 131 -9.39 -14.06 12.47
C THR A 131 -8.75 -14.19 13.85
N LEU A 132 -7.41 -14.13 13.93
CA LEU A 132 -6.68 -14.20 15.20
C LEU A 132 -6.84 -12.93 16.05
N LEU A 133 -7.20 -11.78 15.46
CA LEU A 133 -7.48 -10.56 16.20
C LEU A 133 -8.81 -10.60 16.96
N GLY A 134 -9.77 -11.42 16.53
CA GLY A 134 -11.11 -11.44 17.10
C GLY A 134 -11.84 -10.13 16.80
N ASP A 135 -12.39 -9.49 17.84
CA ASP A 135 -13.14 -8.24 17.72
C ASP A 135 -12.25 -7.00 17.51
N ALA A 136 -10.93 -7.14 17.69
CA ALA A 136 -10.01 -6.04 17.46
C ALA A 136 -9.89 -5.75 15.94
N PRO A 137 -9.94 -4.48 15.51
CA PRO A 137 -9.82 -4.16 14.10
C PRO A 137 -8.43 -4.55 13.56
N ALA A 138 -8.40 -5.04 12.32
CA ALA A 138 -7.16 -5.25 11.61
C ALA A 138 -6.38 -3.94 11.47
N ALA A 139 -5.04 -4.05 11.38
CA ALA A 139 -4.20 -2.90 11.10
C ALA A 139 -4.70 -2.22 9.80
N PRO A 140 -4.91 -0.90 9.76
CA PRO A 140 -5.50 -0.22 8.59
C PRO A 140 -4.75 -0.51 7.28
N GLU A 141 -3.42 -0.66 7.37
CA GLU A 141 -2.56 -1.08 6.26
C GLU A 141 -2.95 -2.47 5.69
N VAL A 142 -3.17 -3.45 6.57
CA VAL A 142 -3.54 -4.82 6.17
C VAL A 142 -4.95 -4.82 5.55
N ALA A 143 -5.90 -4.10 6.15
CA ALA A 143 -7.25 -3.99 5.62
C ALA A 143 -7.27 -3.40 4.18
N ARG A 144 -6.48 -2.34 3.94
CA ARG A 144 -6.36 -1.73 2.60
C ARG A 144 -5.73 -2.67 1.57
N ARG A 145 -4.70 -3.42 1.97
CA ARG A 145 -4.09 -4.42 1.10
C ARG A 145 -5.07 -5.53 0.74
N MET A 146 -5.82 -6.04 1.72
CA MET A 146 -6.88 -7.04 1.48
C MET A 146 -7.92 -6.53 0.49
N ASP A 147 -8.42 -5.29 0.65
CA ASP A 147 -9.37 -4.68 -0.30
C ASP A 147 -8.76 -4.58 -1.71
N THR A 148 -7.53 -4.09 -1.80
CA THR A 148 -6.81 -3.93 -3.08
C THR A 148 -6.68 -5.28 -3.79
N LEU A 149 -6.25 -6.33 -3.09
CA LEU A 149 -6.10 -7.68 -3.64
C LEU A 149 -7.43 -8.26 -4.10
N ARG A 150 -8.49 -8.13 -3.29
CA ARG A 150 -9.84 -8.59 -3.68
C ARG A 150 -10.36 -7.88 -4.92
N ARG A 151 -10.17 -6.56 -5.01
CA ARG A 151 -10.60 -5.78 -6.17
C ARG A 151 -9.81 -6.13 -7.43
N ARG A 152 -8.51 -6.37 -7.31
CA ARG A 152 -7.67 -6.82 -8.43
C ARG A 152 -8.17 -8.17 -8.95
N ARG A 153 -8.38 -9.12 -8.04
CA ARG A 153 -8.93 -10.45 -8.32
C ARG A 153 -10.30 -10.36 -8.99
N ALA A 154 -11.22 -9.55 -8.46
CA ALA A 154 -12.54 -9.32 -9.06
C ALA A 154 -12.47 -8.76 -10.49
N CYS A 155 -11.54 -7.84 -10.78
CA CYS A 155 -11.37 -7.32 -12.14
C CYS A 155 -10.97 -8.42 -13.13
N LEU A 156 -10.09 -9.34 -12.69
CA LEU A 156 -9.59 -10.44 -13.49
C LEU A 156 -10.67 -11.51 -13.71
N ASP A 157 -11.40 -11.88 -12.66
CA ASP A 157 -12.46 -12.88 -12.74
C ASP A 157 -13.62 -12.37 -13.62
N GLU A 158 -13.99 -11.09 -13.50
CA GLU A 158 -15.01 -10.48 -14.36
C GLU A 158 -14.54 -10.40 -15.82
N ALA A 159 -13.27 -10.08 -16.06
CA ALA A 159 -12.71 -10.06 -17.42
C ALA A 159 -12.75 -11.44 -18.10
N VAL A 160 -12.46 -12.51 -17.35
CA VAL A 160 -12.60 -13.89 -17.82
C VAL A 160 -14.07 -14.21 -18.10
N ALA A 161 -14.99 -13.79 -17.23
CA ALA A 161 -16.42 -14.06 -17.39
C ALA A 161 -17.04 -13.39 -18.63
N LEU A 162 -16.51 -12.25 -19.07
CA LEU A 162 -16.95 -11.59 -20.31
C LEU A 162 -16.65 -12.42 -21.56
N PHE A 163 -15.56 -13.19 -21.55
CA PHE A 163 -15.17 -14.05 -22.67
C PHE A 163 -14.64 -15.41 -22.15
N PRO A 164 -15.49 -16.32 -21.66
CA PRO A 164 -15.05 -17.52 -20.95
C PRO A 164 -14.11 -18.42 -21.75
N GLU A 165 -14.46 -18.73 -23.00
CA GLU A 165 -13.66 -19.59 -23.89
C GLU A 165 -12.28 -19.00 -24.18
N ARG A 166 -12.24 -17.70 -24.49
CA ARG A 166 -10.97 -17.01 -24.78
C ARG A 166 -10.18 -16.65 -23.53
N GLY A 167 -10.86 -16.55 -22.39
CA GLY A 167 -10.30 -16.28 -21.08
C GLY A 167 -9.75 -17.51 -20.37
N ALA A 168 -9.97 -18.72 -20.90
CA ALA A 168 -9.55 -19.98 -20.26
C ALA A 168 -8.06 -20.02 -19.92
N GLY A 169 -7.18 -19.50 -20.80
CA GLY A 169 -5.75 -19.43 -20.52
C GLY A 169 -5.40 -18.47 -19.37
N LEU A 170 -6.09 -17.32 -19.28
CA LEU A 170 -5.94 -16.40 -18.16
C LEU A 170 -6.49 -17.02 -16.87
N ALA A 171 -7.66 -17.68 -16.94
CA ALA A 171 -8.25 -18.39 -15.81
C ALA A 171 -7.33 -19.50 -15.26
N ALA A 172 -6.71 -20.28 -16.15
CA ALA A 172 -5.76 -21.33 -15.77
C ALA A 172 -4.52 -20.76 -15.08
N LEU A 173 -3.96 -19.65 -15.59
CA LEU A 173 -2.86 -18.94 -14.93
C LEU A 173 -3.25 -18.49 -13.52
N LEU A 174 -4.43 -17.90 -13.40
CA LEU A 174 -4.97 -17.36 -12.16
C LEU A 174 -5.26 -18.40 -11.08
N ALA A 175 -5.49 -19.65 -11.46
CA ALA A 175 -5.67 -20.78 -10.55
C ALA A 175 -4.33 -21.46 -10.18
N GLY A 176 -3.25 -21.15 -10.90
CA GLY A 176 -1.95 -21.76 -10.72
C GLY A 176 -1.11 -21.11 -9.61
N PRO A 177 -0.10 -21.83 -9.06
CA PRO A 177 0.80 -21.30 -8.04
C PRO A 177 1.77 -20.22 -8.58
N THR A 178 1.83 -20.04 -9.90
CA THR A 178 2.66 -19.04 -10.57
C THR A 178 1.91 -17.75 -10.89
N ALA A 179 0.72 -17.55 -10.33
CA ALA A 179 -0.13 -16.37 -10.50
C ALA A 179 0.44 -15.10 -9.82
N THR A 180 1.70 -14.77 -10.11
CA THR A 180 2.29 -13.51 -9.65
C THR A 180 1.75 -12.36 -10.48
N THR A 181 1.77 -11.16 -9.90
CA THR A 181 1.41 -9.93 -10.60
C THR A 181 2.21 -9.78 -11.91
N ALA A 182 3.52 -10.04 -11.87
CA ALA A 182 4.40 -9.99 -13.03
C ALA A 182 4.04 -11.01 -14.14
N ALA A 183 3.51 -12.18 -13.78
CA ALA A 183 3.05 -13.18 -14.74
C ALA A 183 1.67 -12.83 -15.33
N VAL A 184 0.76 -12.31 -14.49
CA VAL A 184 -0.63 -12.01 -14.85
C VAL A 184 -0.73 -10.77 -15.75
N GLU A 185 0.00 -9.70 -15.44
CA GLU A 185 -0.10 -8.44 -16.20
C GLU A 185 0.09 -8.57 -17.72
N PRO A 186 1.18 -9.17 -18.25
CA PRO A 186 1.37 -9.29 -19.69
C PRO A 186 0.30 -10.16 -20.35
N ARG A 187 -0.21 -11.17 -19.62
CA ARG A 187 -1.28 -12.06 -20.12
C ARG A 187 -2.62 -11.35 -20.17
N PHE A 188 -2.94 -10.56 -19.15
CA PHE A 188 -4.16 -9.76 -19.16
C PHE A 188 -4.11 -8.69 -20.27
N ALA A 189 -2.97 -8.01 -20.44
CA ALA A 189 -2.79 -7.04 -21.51
C ALA A 189 -2.92 -7.66 -22.92
N ALA A 190 -2.37 -8.87 -23.13
CA ALA A 190 -2.53 -9.61 -24.39
C ALA A 190 -4.00 -9.98 -24.63
N PHE A 191 -4.68 -10.52 -23.61
CA PHE A 191 -6.11 -10.86 -23.68
C PHE A 191 -6.96 -9.65 -24.09
N VAL A 192 -6.73 -8.49 -23.48
CA VAL A 192 -7.44 -7.23 -23.83
C VAL A 192 -7.18 -6.82 -25.28
N ARG A 193 -5.93 -6.86 -25.74
CA ARG A 193 -5.57 -6.49 -27.13
C ARG A 193 -6.23 -7.41 -28.16
N GLU A 194 -6.24 -8.71 -27.90
CA GLU A 194 -6.87 -9.68 -28.80
C GLU A 194 -8.39 -9.46 -28.90
N ARG A 195 -9.09 -9.27 -27.77
CA ARG A 195 -10.55 -9.03 -27.80
C ARG A 195 -10.89 -7.70 -28.47
N LEU A 196 -10.07 -6.67 -28.27
CA LEU A 196 -10.21 -5.39 -28.97
C LEU A 196 -10.03 -5.54 -30.49
N ALA A 197 -9.09 -6.36 -30.94
CA ALA A 197 -8.87 -6.61 -32.37
C ALA A 197 -10.01 -7.43 -33.01
N GLU A 198 -10.57 -8.39 -32.27
CA GLU A 198 -11.62 -9.29 -32.76
C GLU A 198 -13.00 -8.61 -32.85
N HIS A 199 -13.38 -7.83 -31.83
CA HIS A 199 -14.75 -7.27 -31.71
C HIS A 199 -14.81 -5.75 -31.91
N GLY A 200 -13.66 -5.07 -31.89
CA GLY A 200 -13.57 -3.62 -32.02
C GLY A 200 -14.00 -2.84 -30.75
N PRO A 201 -13.70 -1.53 -30.68
CA PRO A 201 -14.02 -0.68 -29.51
C PRO A 201 -15.52 -0.35 -29.38
N GLY A 202 -16.33 -0.70 -30.38
CA GLY A 202 -17.77 -0.52 -30.40
C GLY A 202 -18.52 -1.51 -29.52
N ASP A 203 -17.92 -2.67 -29.26
CA ASP A 203 -18.52 -3.77 -28.53
C ASP A 203 -18.66 -3.46 -27.03
N PRO A 204 -19.86 -3.60 -26.41
CA PRO A 204 -20.08 -3.34 -24.99
C PRO A 204 -19.20 -4.17 -24.05
N ALA A 205 -18.95 -5.45 -24.37
CA ALA A 205 -18.10 -6.32 -23.57
C ALA A 205 -16.63 -5.90 -23.67
N VAL A 206 -16.16 -5.46 -24.84
CA VAL A 206 -14.81 -4.90 -25.00
C VAL A 206 -14.64 -3.59 -24.22
N ARG A 207 -15.64 -2.68 -24.25
CA ARG A 207 -15.59 -1.46 -23.45
C ARG A 207 -15.49 -1.77 -21.96
N ARG A 208 -16.29 -2.72 -21.48
CA ARG A 208 -16.23 -3.18 -20.09
C ARG A 208 -14.87 -3.79 -19.76
N LEU A 209 -14.31 -4.60 -20.66
CA LEU A 209 -12.99 -5.19 -20.51
C LEU A 209 -11.88 -4.12 -20.39
N LEU A 210 -11.95 -3.04 -21.18
CA LEU A 210 -11.01 -1.91 -21.09
C LEU A 210 -11.12 -1.17 -19.75
N GLU A 211 -12.34 -0.98 -19.23
CA GLU A 211 -12.55 -0.40 -17.89
C GLU A 211 -11.92 -1.26 -16.80
N LEU A 212 -12.15 -2.58 -16.84
CA LEU A 212 -11.59 -3.55 -15.89
C LEU A 212 -10.07 -3.57 -15.96
N TYR A 213 -9.50 -3.55 -17.17
CA TYR A 213 -8.06 -3.46 -17.37
C TYR A 213 -7.47 -2.18 -16.79
N GLY A 214 -8.08 -1.03 -17.07
CA GLY A 214 -7.67 0.25 -16.52
C GLY A 214 -7.77 0.30 -14.99
N ARG A 215 -8.84 -0.27 -14.41
CA ARG A 215 -9.00 -0.39 -12.95
C ARG A 215 -7.94 -1.30 -12.33
N HIS A 216 -7.68 -2.46 -12.92
CA HIS A 216 -6.66 -3.40 -12.45
C HIS A 216 -5.27 -2.75 -12.48
N ARG A 217 -4.89 -2.11 -13.59
CA ARG A 217 -3.61 -1.39 -13.73
C ARG A 217 -3.41 -0.35 -12.64
N ARG A 218 -4.43 0.50 -12.40
CA ARG A 218 -4.38 1.49 -11.32
C ARG A 218 -4.17 0.84 -9.94
N LEU A 219 -4.82 -0.28 -9.66
CA LEU A 219 -4.67 -0.99 -8.38
C LEU A 219 -3.31 -1.69 -8.23
N VAL A 220 -2.63 -2.04 -9.32
CA VAL A 220 -1.26 -2.57 -9.29
C VAL A 220 -0.25 -1.45 -9.07
N GLU A 221 -0.37 -0.36 -9.81
CA GLU A 221 0.55 0.79 -9.74
C GLU A 221 0.38 1.58 -8.42
N GLN A 222 -0.83 1.62 -7.88
CA GLN A 222 -1.18 2.39 -6.70
C GLN A 222 -1.94 1.48 -5.73
N SER A 223 -1.25 1.04 -4.67
CA SER A 223 -1.95 0.49 -3.50
C SER A 223 -2.93 1.52 -2.97
N ALA A 224 -4.11 1.09 -2.52
CA ALA A 224 -5.13 2.00 -1.98
C ALA A 224 -4.50 2.95 -0.95
N VAL A 225 -4.38 4.22 -1.34
CA VAL A 225 -3.97 5.29 -0.44
C VAL A 225 -5.07 5.38 0.62
N PRO A 226 -4.76 5.47 1.93
CA PRO A 226 -5.76 5.90 2.90
C PRO A 226 -6.42 7.16 2.35
N ASP A 227 -7.73 7.32 2.58
CA ASP A 227 -8.44 8.50 2.11
C ASP A 227 -7.57 9.75 2.30
N PRO A 228 -7.02 10.35 1.20
CA PRO A 228 -6.12 11.49 1.33
C PRO A 228 -6.88 12.72 1.82
N LEU A 229 -8.20 12.60 1.94
CA LEU A 229 -9.12 13.63 2.30
C LEU A 229 -9.14 13.74 3.82
N LEU A 230 -8.64 14.87 4.32
CA LEU A 230 -8.77 15.27 5.72
C LEU A 230 -10.26 15.36 6.07
N GLY A 231 -10.83 14.25 6.58
CA GLY A 231 -12.13 14.21 7.23
C GLY A 231 -13.26 14.90 6.47
N GLY A 232 -13.48 14.54 5.19
CA GLY A 232 -14.64 15.01 4.40
C GLY A 232 -14.33 15.97 3.25
N THR A 233 -13.06 16.16 2.86
CA THR A 233 -12.75 16.81 1.59
C THR A 233 -13.07 15.86 0.42
N VAL A 234 -13.17 16.38 -0.81
CA VAL A 234 -13.35 15.56 -2.04
C VAL A 234 -12.40 16.06 -3.13
N PRO A 235 -11.76 15.18 -3.92
CA PRO A 235 -10.91 15.61 -5.02
C PRO A 235 -11.74 16.36 -6.06
N VAL A 236 -11.27 17.53 -6.47
CA VAL A 236 -11.90 18.30 -7.54
C VAL A 236 -11.11 18.06 -8.83
N GLY A 237 -11.73 17.40 -9.80
CA GLY A 237 -11.18 17.27 -11.15
C GLY A 237 -11.31 18.55 -11.97
N VAL A 238 -10.74 18.56 -13.18
CA VAL A 238 -10.75 19.71 -14.11
C VAL A 238 -12.17 20.24 -14.36
N SER A 239 -13.15 19.35 -14.57
CA SER A 239 -14.55 19.75 -14.80
C SER A 239 -15.18 20.42 -13.56
N GLY A 240 -14.84 19.95 -12.36
CA GLY A 240 -15.31 20.56 -11.12
C GLY A 240 -14.70 21.95 -10.90
N LEU A 241 -13.42 22.11 -11.22
CA LEU A 241 -12.76 23.42 -11.17
C LEU A 241 -13.35 24.40 -12.19
N ARG A 242 -13.66 23.94 -13.41
CA ARG A 242 -14.36 24.77 -14.41
C ARG A 242 -15.73 25.21 -13.91
N GLY A 243 -16.49 24.31 -13.27
CA GLY A 243 -17.77 24.65 -12.66
C GLY A 243 -17.66 25.68 -11.53
N LEU A 244 -16.56 25.66 -10.77
CA LEU A 244 -16.30 26.65 -9.71
C LEU A 244 -16.06 28.05 -10.27
N VAL A 245 -15.45 28.17 -11.45
CA VAL A 245 -15.07 29.45 -12.08
C VAL A 245 -16.16 29.99 -12.99
N ALA A 246 -16.96 29.11 -13.61
CA ALA A 246 -17.96 29.50 -14.60
C ALA A 246 -18.96 30.55 -14.05
N GLY A 247 -19.06 31.68 -14.75
CA GLY A 247 -20.00 32.76 -14.42
C GLY A 247 -19.65 33.60 -13.19
N ARG A 248 -18.45 33.41 -12.61
CA ARG A 248 -17.99 34.15 -11.43
C ARG A 248 -16.90 35.16 -11.78
N THR A 249 -16.93 36.31 -11.14
CA THR A 249 -15.81 37.26 -11.12
C THR A 249 -14.67 36.70 -10.25
N VAL A 250 -13.44 36.74 -10.75
CA VAL A 250 -12.28 36.13 -10.06
C VAL A 250 -11.24 37.20 -9.74
N CYS A 251 -10.84 37.28 -8.47
CA CYS A 251 -9.69 38.05 -8.03
C CYS A 251 -8.53 37.10 -7.70
N VAL A 252 -7.38 37.30 -8.33
CA VAL A 252 -6.16 36.54 -8.03
C VAL A 252 -5.24 37.43 -7.21
N VAL A 253 -4.98 37.04 -5.97
CA VAL A 253 -4.12 37.76 -5.04
C VAL A 253 -2.79 37.03 -4.91
N SER A 254 -1.75 37.61 -5.49
CA SER A 254 -0.37 37.21 -5.24
C SER A 254 0.13 37.81 -3.93
N ASN A 255 1.08 37.16 -3.28
CA ASN A 255 1.67 37.61 -2.01
C ASN A 255 2.70 38.75 -2.19
N ALA A 256 2.49 39.63 -3.16
CA ALA A 256 3.37 40.79 -3.37
C ALA A 256 3.24 41.76 -2.18
N GLY A 257 4.37 42.25 -1.68
CA GLY A 257 4.42 43.11 -0.48
C GLY A 257 3.54 44.36 -0.57
N ASP A 258 3.36 44.89 -1.78
CA ASP A 258 2.55 46.07 -2.05
C ASP A 258 1.06 45.83 -1.80
N VAL A 259 0.56 44.61 -2.08
CA VAL A 259 -0.83 44.24 -1.80
C VAL A 259 -1.06 44.03 -0.31
N ALA A 260 -0.05 43.52 0.41
CA ALA A 260 -0.11 43.33 1.86
C ALA A 260 -0.09 44.64 2.67
N ALA A 261 0.35 45.74 2.05
CA ALA A 261 0.40 47.10 2.62
C ALA A 261 -0.71 48.02 2.09
N GLY A 262 -1.50 47.57 1.12
CA GLY A 262 -2.60 48.35 0.53
C GLY A 262 -3.87 48.39 1.39
N SER A 263 -4.92 49.02 0.85
CA SER A 263 -6.26 49.16 1.45
C SER A 263 -7.36 48.56 0.56
N LEU A 264 -7.03 47.52 -0.21
CA LEU A 264 -7.90 46.92 -1.23
C LEU A 264 -8.82 45.83 -0.68
N GLY A 265 -8.89 45.65 0.64
CA GLY A 265 -9.53 44.46 1.21
C GLY A 265 -11.00 44.33 0.87
N ALA A 266 -11.75 45.44 0.94
CA ALA A 266 -13.17 45.47 0.56
C ALA A 266 -13.39 45.21 -0.94
N GLU A 267 -12.48 45.67 -1.80
CA GLU A 267 -12.53 45.45 -3.24
C GLU A 267 -12.22 43.99 -3.60
N ILE A 268 -11.22 43.40 -2.95
CA ILE A 268 -10.84 42.00 -3.12
C ILE A 268 -12.00 41.07 -2.71
N ASP A 269 -12.61 41.32 -1.55
CA ASP A 269 -13.67 40.45 -1.03
C ASP A 269 -15.01 40.60 -1.78
N ALA A 270 -15.17 41.67 -2.59
CA ALA A 270 -16.33 41.87 -3.45
C ALA A 270 -16.41 40.89 -4.63
N TYR A 271 -15.30 40.24 -5.00
CA TYR A 271 -15.29 39.24 -6.06
C TYR A 271 -15.97 37.92 -5.64
N ASP A 272 -16.60 37.26 -6.60
CA ASP A 272 -17.30 35.98 -6.37
C ASP A 272 -16.33 34.85 -5.94
N LEU A 273 -15.11 34.87 -6.47
CA LEU A 273 -14.05 33.92 -6.16
C LEU A 273 -12.71 34.62 -5.94
N VAL A 274 -12.18 34.55 -4.72
CA VAL A 274 -10.83 35.03 -4.39
C VAL A 274 -9.85 33.86 -4.38
N VAL A 275 -8.85 33.93 -5.25
CA VAL A 275 -7.74 32.99 -5.39
C VAL A 275 -6.53 33.55 -4.66
N ARG A 276 -6.00 32.81 -3.68
CA ARG A 276 -4.76 33.15 -2.98
C ARG A 276 -3.63 32.24 -3.44
N CYS A 277 -2.44 32.79 -3.66
CA CYS A 277 -1.26 32.01 -4.07
C CYS A 277 -0.23 31.90 -2.94
N ASP A 278 0.31 30.68 -2.74
CA ASP A 278 1.37 30.33 -1.79
C ASP A 278 1.09 30.84 -0.35
N GLY A 279 2.09 31.38 0.34
CA GLY A 279 1.89 32.05 1.63
C GLY A 279 1.10 33.35 1.44
N TYR A 280 0.20 33.69 2.37
CA TYR A 280 -0.51 34.97 2.36
C TYR A 280 -0.82 35.42 3.79
N ARG A 281 -1.03 36.74 3.98
CA ARG A 281 -1.52 37.32 5.23
C ARG A 281 -2.88 37.98 4.98
N LEU A 282 -3.90 37.57 5.74
CA LEU A 282 -5.22 38.18 5.67
C LEU A 282 -5.28 39.38 6.61
N ARG A 283 -5.77 40.49 6.08
CA ARG A 283 -6.15 41.70 6.82
C ARG A 283 -7.39 42.26 6.16
N ALA A 284 -8.50 42.35 6.90
CA ALA A 284 -9.78 42.83 6.37
C ALA A 284 -9.65 44.16 5.60
N GLU A 285 -8.90 45.12 6.13
CA GLU A 285 -8.72 46.43 5.50
C GLU A 285 -7.80 46.39 4.26
N GLY A 286 -6.80 45.50 4.26
CA GLY A 286 -5.75 45.54 3.24
C GLY A 286 -5.90 44.50 2.15
N THR A 287 -6.00 43.23 2.52
CA THR A 287 -5.98 42.11 1.59
C THR A 287 -7.31 41.35 1.56
N GLY A 288 -8.27 41.69 2.41
CA GLY A 288 -9.53 40.96 2.56
C GLY A 288 -9.34 39.64 3.31
N GLU A 289 -10.44 38.98 3.63
CA GLU A 289 -10.47 37.71 4.39
C GLU A 289 -10.97 36.53 3.56
N ARG A 290 -11.54 36.78 2.37
CA ARG A 290 -12.12 35.71 1.54
C ARG A 290 -11.04 34.82 0.93
N ILE A 291 -11.25 33.51 1.07
CA ILE A 291 -10.41 32.45 0.50
C ILE A 291 -11.32 31.41 -0.16
N GLY A 292 -11.65 31.64 -1.43
CA GLY A 292 -12.43 30.67 -2.21
C GLY A 292 -11.57 29.55 -2.77
N LEU A 293 -10.37 29.89 -3.26
CA LEU A 293 -9.39 28.95 -3.77
C LEU A 293 -7.99 29.30 -3.27
N HIS A 294 -7.23 28.30 -2.84
CA HIS A 294 -5.83 28.46 -2.45
C HIS A 294 -4.93 27.65 -3.37
N ALA A 295 -4.15 28.33 -4.20
CA ALA A 295 -3.13 27.76 -5.07
C ALA A 295 -1.80 27.69 -4.31
N VAL A 296 -1.22 26.50 -4.18
CA VAL A 296 -0.09 26.23 -3.28
C VAL A 296 1.00 25.44 -3.98
N THR A 297 2.22 25.93 -3.95
CA THR A 297 3.41 25.16 -4.33
C THR A 297 4.00 24.44 -3.12
N LEU A 298 4.25 23.13 -3.20
CA LEU A 298 4.98 22.41 -2.17
C LEU A 298 6.47 22.76 -2.24
N ARG A 299 7.02 23.37 -1.18
CA ARG A 299 8.46 23.68 -1.07
C ARG A 299 9.04 23.13 0.24
N GLY A 300 10.27 22.61 0.17
CA GLY A 300 11.05 22.16 1.32
C GLY A 300 10.75 20.73 1.81
N ALA A 301 11.42 20.30 2.89
CA ALA A 301 11.21 19.00 3.52
C ALA A 301 9.89 18.98 4.32
N ALA A 302 9.21 17.83 4.34
CA ALA A 302 8.01 17.62 5.15
C ALA A 302 8.29 17.96 6.63
N PRO A 303 7.41 18.71 7.33
CA PRO A 303 5.99 18.95 7.02
C PRO A 303 5.66 20.20 6.14
N TRP A 304 6.61 20.71 5.36
CA TRP A 304 6.52 21.96 4.56
C TRP A 304 6.27 23.18 5.45
N ALA A 305 7.28 24.05 5.57
CA ALA A 305 7.21 25.23 6.45
C ALA A 305 6.22 26.30 5.95
N GLU A 306 5.94 26.32 4.64
CA GLU A 306 5.12 27.35 3.99
C GLU A 306 4.23 26.73 2.93
N PRO A 307 3.19 26.01 3.37
CA PRO A 307 1.86 26.63 3.26
C PRO A 307 1.13 26.79 4.60
N ALA A 308 0.25 27.80 4.69
CA ALA A 308 -0.66 28.02 5.81
C ALA A 308 -1.81 27.00 5.85
N TRP A 309 -1.48 25.71 6.03
CA TRP A 309 -2.41 24.58 6.02
C TRP A 309 -3.55 24.67 7.06
N ALA A 310 -3.35 25.46 8.11
CA ALA A 310 -4.32 25.65 9.19
C ALA A 310 -5.50 26.58 8.82
N ARG A 311 -5.45 27.29 7.69
CA ARG A 311 -6.51 28.22 7.29
C ARG A 311 -7.59 27.51 6.46
N PRO A 312 -8.89 27.66 6.79
CA PRO A 312 -9.97 27.14 5.97
C PRO A 312 -9.92 27.72 4.56
N ALA A 313 -10.10 26.88 3.54
CA ALA A 313 -10.22 27.27 2.15
C ALA A 313 -11.28 26.38 1.49
N GLY A 314 -12.03 26.92 0.53
CA GLY A 314 -13.04 26.15 -0.20
C GLY A 314 -12.42 25.03 -1.06
N VAL A 315 -11.45 25.39 -1.90
CA VAL A 315 -10.67 24.44 -2.71
C VAL A 315 -9.18 24.74 -2.56
N ARG A 316 -8.34 23.70 -2.50
CA ARG A 316 -6.89 23.81 -2.58
C ARG A 316 -6.39 23.20 -3.89
N LEU A 317 -5.64 23.98 -4.66
CA LEU A 317 -4.86 23.49 -5.80
C LEU A 317 -3.41 23.34 -5.35
N VAL A 318 -2.91 22.10 -5.34
CA VAL A 318 -1.56 21.80 -4.87
C VAL A 318 -0.68 21.47 -6.08
N PHE A 319 0.39 22.25 -6.25
CA PHE A 319 1.43 22.06 -7.25
C PHE A 319 2.63 21.38 -6.56
N GLY A 320 3.07 20.26 -7.12
CA GLY A 320 4.25 19.51 -6.67
C GLY A 320 5.51 19.88 -7.42
#